data_AF-A0A151RE88-F1
#
_entry.id   AF-A0A151RE88-F1
#
_cell.length_a   1.000
_cell.length_b   1.000
_cell.length_c   1.000
_cell.angle_alpha   90.00
_cell.angle_beta   90.00
_cell.angle_gamma   90.00
#
_symmetry.space_group_name_H-M   'P 1'
#
loop_
_entity.id
_entity.type
_entity.pdbx_description
1 polymer ?
#
loop_
_entity_poly.entity_id
_entity_poly.type
_entity_poly.pdbx_seq_one_letter_code
_entity_poly.pdbx_strand_id
1 'polypeptide(L)' 'MVQESIVLGHKVSHRGIEVDLEKMEVIANLPPPNFVKSIRSFLGYVSFY' A
#
# COMPACT_ATOMS: atom_id res chain seq x y z
N MET A 1 22.35 -7.41 -10.63
CA MET A 1 22.10 -6.68 -9.37
C MET A 1 20.91 -5.77 -9.60
N VAL A 2 19.80 -5.96 -8.88
CA VAL A 2 18.70 -4.98 -8.89
C VAL A 2 19.07 -3.94 -7.83
N GLN A 3 19.37 -2.71 -8.27
CA GLN A 3 19.49 -1.56 -7.36
C GLN A 3 18.09 -1.26 -6.80
N GLU A 4 18.00 -0.97 -5.50
CA GLU A 4 16.72 -0.56 -4.90
C GLU A 4 16.11 0.57 -5.73
N SER A 5 14.87 0.38 -6.17
CA SER A 5 14.16 1.35 -7.02
C SER A 5 12.69 1.38 -6.65
N ILE A 6 12.04 2.52 -6.92
CA ILE A 6 10.60 2.69 -6.72
C ILE A 6 9.91 2.49 -8.07
N VAL A 7 9.05 1.49 -8.17
CA VAL A 7 8.27 1.17 -9.38
C VAL A 7 6.80 1.08 -9.00
N LEU A 8 5.95 1.88 -9.63
CA LEU A 8 4.51 1.98 -9.30
C LEU A 8 4.24 2.30 -7.81
N GLY A 9 5.22 2.90 -7.13
CA GLY A 9 5.17 3.19 -5.70
C GLY A 9 5.37 1.96 -4.79
N HIS A 10 6.01 0.91 -5.31
CA HIS A 10 6.54 -0.19 -4.51
C HIS A 10 8.07 -0.14 -4.53
N LYS A 11 8.67 -0.49 -3.40
CA LYS A 11 10.12 -0.61 -3.30
C LYS A 11 10.53 -1.97 -3.83
N VAL A 12 11.22 -1.99 -4.96
CA VAL A 12 11.74 -3.22 -5.57
C VAL A 12 13.18 -3.39 -5.17
N SER A 13 13.51 -4.52 -4.55
CA SER A 13 14.86 -4.89 -4.15
C SER A 13 15.19 -6.31 -4.60
N HIS A 14 16.45 -6.74 -4.43
CA HIS A 14 16.82 -8.13 -4.69
C HIS A 14 16.10 -9.13 -3.78
N ARG A 15 15.54 -8.69 -2.65
CA ARG A 15 14.77 -9.52 -1.71
C ARG A 15 13.31 -9.67 -2.11
N GLY A 16 12.84 -8.86 -3.06
CA GLY A 16 11.45 -8.85 -3.54
C GLY A 16 10.85 -7.46 -3.62
N ILE A 17 9.52 -7.42 -3.63
CA ILE A 17 8.71 -6.19 -3.64
C ILE A 17 8.27 -5.90 -2.20
N GLU A 18 8.68 -4.76 -1.69
CA GLU A 18 8.27 -4.25 -0.38
C GLU A 18 7.27 -3.11 -0.56
N VAL A 19 6.26 -3.07 0.32
CA VAL A 19 5.34 -1.95 0.39
C VAL A 19 6.07 -0.78 1.05
N ASP A 20 5.91 0.40 0.48
CA ASP A 20 6.50 1.63 0.99
C ASP A 20 5.94 1.99 2.39
N LEU A 21 6.83 2.31 3.32
CA LEU A 21 6.50 2.64 4.71
C LEU A 21 5.64 3.91 4.80
N GLU A 22 5.89 4.90 3.95
CA GLU A 22 5.12 6.15 3.92
C GLU A 22 3.64 5.88 3.61
N LYS A 23 3.37 4.86 2.78
CA LYS A 23 2.00 4.45 2.44
C LYS A 23 1.30 3.67 3.56
N MET A 24 2.06 2.90 4.35
CA MET A 24 1.53 2.22 5.53
C MET A 24 1.09 3.22 6.59
N GLU A 25 1.84 4.32 6.74
CA GLU A 25 1.51 5.39 7.69
C GLU A 25 0.20 6.11 7.31
N VAL A 26 -0.05 6.33 6.00
CA VAL A 26 -1.33 6.88 5.52
C VAL A 26 -2.50 5.95 5.85
N ILE A 27 -2.36 4.63 5.60
CA ILE A 27 -3.42 3.66 5.92
C ILE A 27 -3.65 3.57 7.43
N ALA A 28 -2.58 3.57 8.23
CA ALA A 28 -2.66 3.49 9.69
C ALA A 28 -3.38 4.69 10.32
N ASN A 29 -3.29 5.87 9.67
CA ASN A 29 -3.95 7.09 10.13
C ASN A 29 -5.39 7.24 9.62
N LEU A 30 -5.91 6.33 8.78
CA LEU A 30 -7.29 6.40 8.33
C LEU A 30 -8.26 6.04 9.47
N PRO A 31 -9.37 6.78 9.62
CA PRO A 31 -10.39 6.41 10.58
C PRO A 31 -11.03 5.07 10.18
N PRO A 32 -11.46 4.25 11.16
CA PRO A 32 -12.12 2.99 10.86
C PRO A 32 -13.35 3.23 9.98
N PRO A 33 -13.47 2.52 8.84
CA PRO A 33 -14.62 2.68 7.97
C PRO A 33 -15.89 2.23 8.69
N ASN A 34 -16.84 3.14 8.84
CA ASN A 34 -18.13 2.96 9.52
C ASN A 34 -19.28 2.60 8.57
N PHE A 35 -19.03 2.58 7.25
CA PHE A 35 -20.01 2.23 6.22
C PHE A 35 -19.49 1.13 5.30
N VAL A 36 -20.38 0.23 4.89
CA VAL A 36 -20.06 -0.89 3.96
C VAL A 36 -19.44 -0.38 2.65
N LYS A 37 -19.88 0.78 2.16
CA LYS A 37 -19.28 1.42 0.97
C LYS A 37 -17.81 1.75 1.19
N SER A 38 -17.47 2.35 2.34
CA SER A 38 -16.10 2.70 2.70
C SER A 38 -15.23 1.46 2.89
N ILE A 39 -15.77 0.39 3.47
CA ILE A 39 -15.07 -0.91 3.58
C ILE A 39 -14.76 -1.47 2.19
N ARG A 40 -15.73 -1.49 1.27
CA ARG A 40 -15.52 -1.99 -0.11
C ARG A 40 -14.52 -1.13 -0.88
N SER A 41 -14.58 0.19 -0.73
CA SER A 41 -13.61 1.11 -1.34
C SER A 41 -12.20 0.92 -0.77
N PHE A 42 -12.08 0.74 0.54
CA PHE A 42 -10.81 0.43 1.20
C PHE A 42 -10.24 -0.88 0.68
N LEU A 43 -11.02 -1.97 0.70
CA LEU A 43 -10.58 -3.27 0.18
C LEU A 43 -10.18 -3.19 -1.30
N GLY A 44 -10.92 -2.43 -2.12
CA GLY A 44 -10.56 -2.17 -3.52
C GLY A 44 -9.21 -1.47 -3.65
N TYR A 45 -8.96 -0.46 -2.82
CA TYR A 45 -7.68 0.23 -2.76
C TYR A 45 -6.55 -0.73 -2.37
N VAL A 46 -6.67 -1.48 -1.26
CA VAL A 46 -5.59 -2.41 -0.83
C VAL A 46 -5.42 -3.61 -1.76
N SER A 47 -6.42 -3.96 -2.59
CA SER A 47 -6.33 -5.09 -3.53
C SER A 47 -5.62 -4.77 -4.85
N PHE A 48 -5.45 -3.49 -5.19
CA PHE A 48 -4.79 -3.04 -6.41
C PHE A 48 -3.30 -2.67 -6.17
N TYR A 49 -2.96 -2.41 -4.91
CA TYR A 49 -1.60 -2.19 -4.40
C TYR A 49 -1.04 -3.48 -3.79
#